data_AF-A0A7S3PSN1-F1
#
_entry.id   AF-A0A7S3PSN1-F1
#
_cell.length_a   1.000
_cell.length_b   1.000
_cell.length_c   1.000
_cell.angle_alpha   90.00
_cell.angle_beta   90.00
_cell.angle_gamma   90.00
#
_symmetry.space_group_name_H-M   'P 1'
#
loop_
_entity.id
_entity.type
_entity.pdbx_description
1 polymer ?
#
loop_
_entity_poly.entity_id
_entity_poly.type
_entity_poly.pdbx_seq_one_letter_code
_entity_poly.pdbx_strand_id
1 'polypeptide(L)'
;TPAAADVDSDEFQIGEMSIEEALAHFNTSKDGLSSTEATARVAQYGLNALPEVEVNKCMKFLSFMWNPLSWVMEAAALVALCMDNGPTPWVTGYNPDGLSNPLPP
;
A
#
# COMPACT_ATOMS: atom_id res chain seq x y z
N THR A 1 0.08 -17.80 -26.87
CA THR A 1 -0.58 -16.75 -26.07
C THR A 1 -1.93 -17.29 -25.63
N PRO A 2 -2.04 -17.90 -24.43
CA PRO A 2 -3.33 -18.40 -23.97
C PRO A 2 -4.19 -17.26 -23.42
N ALA A 3 -5.49 -17.47 -23.54
CA ALA A 3 -6.58 -16.52 -23.48
C ALA A 3 -6.75 -15.83 -22.12
N ALA A 4 -7.15 -14.55 -22.19
CA ALA A 4 -7.79 -13.86 -21.09
C ALA A 4 -9.12 -14.56 -20.81
N ALA A 5 -9.24 -15.13 -19.61
CA ALA A 5 -10.35 -15.96 -19.19
C ALA A 5 -11.66 -15.16 -19.06
N ASP A 6 -12.74 -15.84 -19.43
CA ASP A 6 -14.14 -15.46 -19.40
C ASP A 6 -14.66 -15.27 -17.96
N VAL A 7 -14.31 -14.16 -17.31
CA VAL A 7 -14.73 -13.86 -15.92
C VAL A 7 -15.65 -12.64 -15.93
N ASP A 8 -16.95 -12.83 -16.20
CA ASP A 8 -18.02 -11.88 -15.79
C ASP A 8 -19.46 -12.40 -16.01
N SER A 9 -19.68 -13.36 -16.91
CA SER A 9 -21.05 -13.76 -17.32
C SER A 9 -21.74 -14.80 -16.44
N ASP A 10 -20.99 -15.53 -15.60
CA ASP A 10 -21.54 -16.60 -14.73
C ASP A 10 -22.07 -16.06 -13.39
N GLU A 11 -21.56 -14.93 -12.91
CA GLU A 11 -21.93 -14.40 -11.60
C GLU A 11 -23.41 -13.96 -11.53
N PHE A 12 -23.94 -13.45 -12.64
CA PHE A 12 -25.36 -13.10 -12.77
C PHE A 12 -26.28 -14.33 -12.76
N GLN A 13 -25.81 -15.50 -13.20
CA GLN A 13 -26.62 -16.72 -13.31
C GLN A 13 -26.76 -17.46 -11.97
N ILE A 14 -25.77 -17.35 -11.08
CA ILE A 14 -25.77 -18.01 -9.77
C ILE A 14 -26.79 -17.34 -8.82
N GLY A 15 -27.00 -16.03 -8.93
CA GLY A 15 -27.94 -15.29 -8.07
C GLY A 15 -29.42 -15.60 -8.34
N GLU A 16 -29.77 -16.05 -9.55
CA GLU A 16 -31.14 -16.31 -9.97
C GLU A 16 -31.53 -17.81 -9.94
N MET A 17 -30.58 -18.70 -9.68
CA MET A 17 -30.80 -20.15 -9.70
C MET A 17 -31.67 -20.64 -8.52
N SER A 18 -32.44 -21.72 -8.72
CA SER A 18 -33.17 -22.36 -7.63
C SER A 18 -32.24 -23.13 -6.68
N ILE A 19 -32.69 -23.40 -5.45
CA ILE A 19 -31.88 -24.11 -4.43
C ILE A 19 -31.49 -25.51 -4.93
N GLU A 20 -32.41 -26.24 -5.56
CA GLU A 20 -32.14 -27.57 -6.12
C GLU A 20 -31.06 -27.53 -7.21
N GLU A 21 -31.09 -26.51 -8.07
CA GLU A 21 -30.09 -26.31 -9.12
C GLU A 21 -28.74 -25.91 -8.52
N ALA A 22 -28.72 -25.09 -7.46
CA ALA A 22 -27.50 -24.70 -6.76
C ALA A 22 -26.81 -25.91 -6.14
N LEU A 23 -27.59 -26.76 -5.46
CA LEU A 23 -27.08 -27.98 -4.85
C LEU A 23 -26.51 -28.95 -5.89
N ALA A 24 -27.17 -29.09 -7.04
CA ALA A 24 -26.67 -29.89 -8.15
C ALA A 24 -25.38 -29.29 -8.75
N HIS A 25 -25.34 -27.97 -8.97
CA HIS A 25 -24.20 -27.27 -9.54
C HIS A 25 -22.94 -27.37 -8.66
N PHE A 26 -23.07 -27.20 -7.34
CA PHE A 26 -21.98 -27.30 -6.38
C PHE A 26 -21.71 -28.73 -5.86
N ASN A 27 -22.40 -29.73 -6.43
CA ASN A 27 -22.34 -31.14 -6.01
C ASN A 27 -22.46 -31.30 -4.48
N THR A 28 -23.48 -30.72 -3.87
CA THR A 28 -23.71 -30.78 -2.42
C THR A 28 -25.13 -31.25 -2.12
N SER A 29 -25.34 -31.83 -0.95
CA SER A 29 -26.66 -32.22 -0.45
C SER A 29 -27.27 -31.11 0.42
N LYS A 30 -28.58 -31.20 0.70
CA LYS A 30 -29.26 -30.39 1.73
C LYS A 30 -28.69 -30.67 3.14
N ASP A 31 -28.16 -31.86 3.37
CA ASP A 31 -27.49 -32.24 4.63
C ASP A 31 -26.02 -31.78 4.71
N GLY A 32 -25.50 -31.13 3.66
CA GLY A 32 -24.12 -30.66 3.57
C GLY A 32 -23.16 -31.69 2.94
N LEU A 33 -21.85 -31.50 3.20
CA LEU A 33 -20.77 -32.38 2.72
C LEU A 33 -20.36 -33.38 3.81
N SER A 34 -19.92 -34.55 3.38
CA SER A 34 -19.22 -35.48 4.27
C SER A 34 -17.84 -34.95 4.67
N SER A 35 -17.33 -35.36 5.83
CA SER A 35 -15.99 -34.95 6.32
C SER A 35 -14.86 -35.35 5.36
N THR A 36 -15.01 -36.48 4.67
CA THR A 36 -14.07 -36.95 3.64
C THR A 36 -14.07 -36.07 2.41
N GLU A 37 -15.24 -35.67 1.91
CA GLU A 37 -15.36 -34.78 0.73
C GLU A 37 -14.87 -33.38 1.05
N ALA A 38 -15.20 -32.86 2.25
CA ALA A 38 -14.71 -31.57 2.71
C ALA A 38 -13.17 -31.54 2.73
N THR A 39 -12.54 -32.60 3.24
CA THR A 39 -11.07 -32.73 3.26
C THR A 39 -10.48 -32.82 1.85
N ALA A 40 -11.12 -33.58 0.95
CA ALA A 40 -10.71 -33.69 -0.45
C ALA A 40 -10.78 -32.33 -1.17
N ARG A 41 -11.85 -31.55 -0.93
CA ARG A 41 -11.99 -30.20 -1.51
C ARG A 41 -10.95 -29.23 -0.96
N VAL A 42 -10.66 -29.26 0.34
CA VAL A 42 -9.59 -28.42 0.93
C VAL A 42 -8.23 -28.76 0.32
N ALA A 43 -7.95 -30.04 0.06
CA ALA A 43 -6.71 -30.46 -0.60
C ALA A 43 -6.63 -29.99 -2.07
N GLN A 44 -7.77 -29.90 -2.76
CA GLN A 44 -7.85 -29.50 -4.17
C GLN A 44 -7.83 -27.99 -4.37
N TYR A 45 -8.60 -27.24 -3.58
CA TYR A 45 -8.82 -25.79 -3.76
C TYR A 45 -7.95 -24.94 -2.83
N GLY A 46 -7.34 -25.55 -1.81
CA GLY A 46 -6.59 -24.84 -0.78
C GLY A 46 -7.50 -24.28 0.32
N LEU A 47 -6.88 -23.63 1.30
CA LEU A 47 -7.59 -23.01 2.40
C LEU A 47 -8.27 -21.72 1.92
N ASN A 48 -9.52 -21.51 2.34
CA ASN A 48 -10.23 -20.24 2.15
C ASN A 48 -9.74 -19.19 3.16
N ALA A 49 -8.46 -18.86 3.09
CA ALA A 49 -7.83 -17.82 3.88
C ALA A 49 -7.33 -16.74 2.94
N LEU A 50 -7.71 -15.49 3.21
CA LEU A 50 -7.18 -14.36 2.48
C LEU A 50 -5.67 -14.29 2.75
N PRO A 51 -4.84 -14.11 1.71
CA PRO A 51 -3.41 -13.99 1.89
C PRO A 51 -3.11 -12.75 2.76
N GLU A 52 -2.53 -12.98 3.94
CA GLU A 52 -2.04 -11.89 4.77
C GLU A 52 -0.82 -11.28 4.08
N VAL A 53 -0.97 -10.05 3.62
CA VAL A 53 0.14 -9.31 3.02
C VAL A 53 1.02 -8.80 4.15
N GLU A 54 2.09 -9.53 4.45
CA GLU A 54 3.12 -9.05 5.38
C GLU A 54 3.82 -7.83 4.79
N VAL A 55 3.37 -6.65 5.19
CA VAL A 55 4.03 -5.40 4.84
C VAL A 55 5.22 -5.19 5.78
N ASN A 56 6.42 -5.26 5.23
CA ASN A 56 7.61 -4.89 5.99
C ASN A 56 7.55 -3.40 6.33
N LYS A 57 7.45 -3.09 7.63
CA LYS A 57 7.27 -1.73 8.17
C LYS A 57 8.38 -0.78 7.74
N CYS A 58 9.62 -1.26 7.63
CA CYS A 58 10.74 -0.47 7.13
C CYS A 58 10.58 -0.13 5.65
N MET A 59 10.21 -1.10 4.82
CA MET A 59 9.97 -0.86 3.39
C MET A 59 8.81 0.14 3.17
N LYS A 60 7.77 0.05 4.00
CA LYS A 60 6.65 0.99 3.96
C LYS A 60 7.08 2.40 4.38
N PHE A 61 7.91 2.52 5.42
CA PHE A 61 8.53 3.80 5.80
C PHE A 61 9.39 4.39 4.68
N LEU A 62 10.26 3.60 4.05
CA LEU A 62 11.07 4.07 2.92
C LEU A 62 10.21 4.47 1.71
N SER A 63 9.12 3.77 1.44
CA SER A 63 8.18 4.18 0.38
C SER A 63 7.49 5.52 0.66
N PHE A 64 7.27 5.87 1.93
CA PHE A 64 6.77 7.19 2.32
C PHE A 64 7.82 8.31 2.17
N MET A 65 9.11 7.97 2.28
CA MET A 65 10.21 8.92 2.07
C MET A 65 10.35 9.35 0.60
N TRP A 66 9.79 8.58 -0.35
CA TRP A 66 9.76 8.92 -1.78
C TRP A 66 8.53 9.75 -2.21
N ASN A 67 7.95 10.50 -1.28
CA ASN A 67 6.90 11.45 -1.61
C ASN A 67 7.51 12.77 -2.12
N PRO A 68 6.97 13.42 -3.17
CA PRO A 68 7.41 14.73 -3.66
C PRO A 68 7.62 15.80 -2.57
N LEU A 69 6.91 15.71 -1.45
CA LEU A 69 7.09 16.63 -0.31
C LEU A 69 8.42 16.42 0.43
N SER A 70 8.86 15.16 0.58
CA SER A 70 10.16 14.83 1.18
C SER A 70 11.33 15.35 0.33
N TRP A 71 11.18 15.33 -1.00
CA TRP A 71 12.18 15.85 -1.93
C TRP A 71 12.44 17.34 -1.75
N VAL A 72 11.39 18.13 -1.48
CA VAL A 72 11.52 19.59 -1.26
C VAL A 72 12.35 19.88 -0.01
N MET A 73 12.16 19.11 1.06
CA MET A 73 12.94 19.25 2.30
C MET A 73 14.40 18.83 2.09
N GLU A 74 14.64 17.75 1.36
CA GLU A 74 15.99 17.27 1.04
C GLU A 74 16.74 18.27 0.14
N ALA A 75 16.07 18.82 -0.88
CA ALA A 75 16.63 19.86 -1.73
C ALA A 75 16.97 21.14 -0.94
N ALA A 76 16.08 21.57 -0.03
CA ALA A 76 16.35 22.72 0.84
C ALA A 76 17.58 22.48 1.73
N ALA A 77 17.74 21.28 2.28
CA ALA A 77 18.90 20.91 3.09
C ALA A 77 20.21 20.88 2.27
N LEU A 78 20.17 20.32 1.06
CA LEU A 78 21.32 20.32 0.15
C LEU A 78 21.70 21.73 -0.28
N VAL A 79 20.71 22.58 -0.59
CA VAL A 79 20.93 23.99 -0.94
C VAL A 79 21.53 24.73 0.25
N ALA A 80 21.00 24.55 1.47
CA ALA A 80 21.55 25.14 2.68
C ALA A 80 23.02 24.73 2.91
N LEU A 81 23.33 23.44 2.77
CA LEU A 81 24.70 22.93 2.89
C LEU A 81 25.64 23.53 1.82
N CYS A 82 25.17 23.66 0.58
CA CYS A 82 25.96 24.24 -0.51
C CYS A 82 26.13 25.76 -0.38
N MET A 83 25.14 26.46 0.18
CA MET A 83 25.10 27.92 0.26
C MET A 83 25.70 28.51 1.54
N ASP A 84 26.12 27.72 2.53
CA ASP A 84 26.59 28.19 3.84
C ASP A 84 27.95 28.93 3.82
N ASN A 85 28.32 29.54 2.70
CA ASN A 85 29.55 30.33 2.51
C ASN A 85 29.30 31.86 2.65
N GLY A 86 28.12 32.27 3.11
CA GLY A 86 27.76 33.69 3.28
C GLY A 86 28.22 34.28 4.62
N PRO A 87 28.52 35.59 4.69
CA PRO A 87 28.82 36.24 5.96
C PRO A 87 27.57 36.21 6.85
N THR A 88 27.63 35.44 7.93
CA THR A 88 26.62 35.45 8.99
C THR A 88 26.82 36.71 9.83
N PRO A 89 25.87 37.67 9.84
CA PRO A 89 26.03 38.94 10.57
C PRO A 89 26.36 38.74 12.07
N TRP A 90 25.83 37.65 12.62
CA TRP A 90 25.97 37.21 14.02
C TRP A 90 27.34 36.71 14.40
N VAL A 91 28.06 36.09 13.47
CA VAL A 91 29.39 35.49 13.70
C VAL A 91 30.48 36.45 13.23
N THR A 92 30.22 37.23 12.18
CA THR A 92 31.18 38.17 11.59
C THR A 92 31.15 39.56 12.22
N GLY A 93 30.11 39.90 12.99
CA GLY A 93 29.90 41.25 13.55
C GLY A 93 29.62 42.32 12.49
N TYR A 94 29.34 41.91 11.24
CA TYR A 94 29.05 42.83 10.15
C TYR A 94 27.62 43.37 10.26
N ASN A 95 27.50 44.69 10.44
CA ASN A 95 26.24 45.42 10.54
C ASN A 95 26.13 46.37 9.33
N PRO A 96 25.50 45.95 8.21
CA PRO A 96 25.41 46.75 6.99
C PRO A 96 24.54 48.00 7.15
N ASP A 97 23.62 47.99 8.11
CA ASP A 97 22.59 48.99 8.37
C ASP A 97 22.94 49.95 9.52
N GLY A 98 24.01 49.67 10.27
CA GLY A 98 24.57 50.56 11.30
C GLY A 98 23.66 50.78 12.52
N LEU A 99 22.53 50.08 12.59
CA LEU A 99 21.57 50.14 13.70
C LEU A 99 22.00 49.14 14.77
N SER A 100 22.14 49.58 16.02
CA SER A 100 22.64 48.80 17.16
C SER A 100 21.69 47.70 17.66
N ASN A 101 20.73 47.29 16.83
CA ASN A 101 19.70 46.35 17.22
C ASN A 101 20.30 44.95 17.10
N PRO A 102 20.27 44.10 18.14
CA PRO A 102 20.54 42.69 17.92
C PRO A 102 19.48 42.20 16.94
N LEU A 103 19.92 41.64 15.82
CA LEU A 103 19.01 41.02 14.85
C LEU A 103 18.27 39.84 15.57
N PRO A 104 17.25 39.22 14.96
CA PRO A 104 16.59 38.00 15.48
C PRO A 104 17.25 36.69 14.97
N PRO A 105 17.51 35.67 15.82
CA PRO A 105 18.29 34.48 15.47
C PRO A 105 17.76 33.70 14.27
#